data_AF-A0A497AKP0-F1
#
_entry.id   AF-A0A497AKP0-F1
#
_cell.length_a   1.000
_cell.length_b   1.000
_cell.length_c   1.000
_cell.angle_alpha   90.00
_cell.angle_beta   90.00
_cell.angle_gamma   90.00
#
_symmetry.space_group_name_H-M   'P 1'
#
loop_
_entity.id
_entity.type
_entity.pdbx_description
1 polymer ?
#
loop_
_entity_poly.entity_id
_entity_poly.type
_entity_poly.pdbx_seq_one_letter_code
_entity_poly.pdbx_strand_id
1 'polypeptide(L)'
;VYGCAWNGIYIANSDDFEIGTVYCDSCGYRGVKIYDCKRFKANFISASNNYWEGLHVSDCYYCNFDYVYLEYNGYADRIYHQSYIQLSKRITFDTYIAYNAPVGSDIGSNAIKINGCEELQIGKLFADTGHLIAITNAGGDIKKIQIDMIIAENLNDRGIVVEQYSADYVVEDVQLGKLIFLNCTGIICYLMAYDSAHHIDNITIEEVSIYGGDNQGFYAYYVNDLKVGDIYVNGVSYNGVLIKGCKKVKIKSIRSVGVGYHGCYIRESEDVHIVDIDGEAGSGYYTVAVELSKNVKIDYWTGTFYSDTKSVPLNDSKLRRCIAKSIEDFMITGSEPAIPRLNNILSHADKIYTVTVSPSPVTGTIETMFNDDFLDGATWDTSVTYPVTIEIDFGDKAPIHRISKIGIYFPSKRYAGYVKIEVYKTDTATWETLLEVSDNTEYNVIWAGDTYVSNVGKIRITLDTPSANPYNEIKVSLIYAESSHGLVLYGGGHLHLRRLMVSGSEIVDLNKVLKNLSGFECDLIPTQDAVYNIGTSTKRIKEIHTTELFVEDLHFKNKWKIIEHNKYGIILISPDGKKYKFKLEEVNE
;
A
#
# COMPACT_ATOMS: atom_id res chain seq x y z
N VAL A 1 -42.40 -14.51 31.78
CA VAL A 1 -42.22 -14.48 33.24
C VAL A 1 -41.91 -13.05 33.62
N TYR A 2 -42.70 -12.44 34.50
CA TYR A 2 -42.53 -11.04 34.89
C TYR A 2 -42.31 -10.94 36.41
N GLY A 3 -41.32 -10.16 36.86
CA GLY A 3 -41.17 -9.75 38.27
C GLY A 3 -40.70 -10.83 39.25
N CYS A 4 -39.98 -11.86 38.80
CA CYS A 4 -39.46 -12.91 39.68
C CYS A 4 -38.21 -12.45 40.44
N ALA A 5 -38.22 -12.42 41.77
CA ALA A 5 -37.11 -11.88 42.57
C ALA A 5 -35.79 -12.69 42.50
N TRP A 6 -35.83 -14.01 42.23
CA TRP A 6 -34.66 -14.89 42.34
C TRP A 6 -34.31 -15.67 41.06
N ASN A 7 -35.20 -16.55 40.57
CA ASN A 7 -35.04 -17.25 39.29
C ASN A 7 -36.35 -17.17 38.50
N GLY A 8 -36.29 -16.87 37.20
CA GLY A 8 -37.46 -16.88 36.32
C GLY A 8 -37.86 -18.28 35.86
N ILE A 9 -36.94 -19.01 35.22
CA ILE A 9 -37.16 -20.38 34.68
C ILE A 9 -35.96 -21.27 35.03
N TYR A 10 -36.22 -22.49 35.50
CA TYR A 10 -35.20 -23.51 35.80
C TYR A 10 -35.53 -24.83 35.09
N ILE A 11 -34.61 -25.31 34.25
CA ILE A 11 -34.72 -26.55 33.48
C ILE A 11 -33.50 -27.41 33.81
N ALA A 12 -33.70 -28.69 34.15
CA ALA A 12 -32.58 -29.57 34.46
C ALA A 12 -32.84 -31.04 34.08
N ASN A 13 -31.77 -31.81 33.84
CA ASN A 13 -31.77 -33.27 33.69
C ASN A 13 -32.72 -33.79 32.60
N SER A 14 -32.71 -33.16 31.42
CA SER A 14 -33.58 -33.53 30.29
C SER A 14 -32.79 -34.07 29.10
N ASP A 15 -33.25 -35.17 28.50
CA ASP A 15 -32.62 -35.72 27.30
C ASP A 15 -32.82 -34.83 26.07
N ASP A 16 -34.06 -34.47 25.78
CA ASP A 16 -34.42 -33.56 24.69
C ASP A 16 -35.46 -32.56 25.23
N PHE A 17 -35.15 -31.26 25.23
CA PHE A 17 -36.06 -30.21 25.67
C PHE A 17 -36.14 -29.11 24.61
N GLU A 18 -37.35 -28.84 24.11
CA GLU A 18 -37.62 -27.77 23.15
C GLU A 18 -38.61 -26.78 23.75
N ILE A 19 -38.29 -25.48 23.67
CA ILE A 19 -39.18 -24.41 24.08
C ILE A 19 -39.31 -23.38 22.95
N GLY A 20 -40.53 -22.99 22.62
CA GLY A 20 -40.76 -22.00 21.57
C GLY A 20 -40.16 -20.64 21.94
N THR A 21 -40.80 -19.95 22.89
CA THR A 21 -40.43 -18.57 23.25
C THR A 21 -40.32 -18.45 24.76
N VAL A 22 -39.19 -17.94 25.22
CA VAL A 22 -38.94 -17.54 26.60
C VAL A 22 -38.82 -16.03 26.65
N TYR A 23 -39.64 -15.38 27.47
CA TYR A 23 -39.57 -13.95 27.74
C TYR A 23 -39.50 -13.76 29.26
N CYS A 24 -38.38 -13.26 29.79
CA CYS A 24 -38.22 -12.85 31.19
C CYS A 24 -38.04 -11.34 31.21
N ASP A 25 -38.94 -10.62 31.88
CA ASP A 25 -38.80 -9.18 32.08
C ASP A 25 -38.80 -8.85 33.57
N SER A 26 -37.84 -8.01 33.96
CA SER A 26 -37.67 -7.53 35.34
C SER A 26 -37.46 -8.66 36.35
N CYS A 27 -36.74 -9.71 35.93
CA CYS A 27 -36.32 -10.80 36.79
C CYS A 27 -35.15 -10.31 37.67
N GLY A 28 -35.09 -10.69 38.95
CA GLY A 28 -34.12 -10.21 39.94
C GLY A 28 -32.74 -10.84 39.75
N TYR A 29 -32.46 -11.97 40.40
CA TYR A 29 -31.10 -12.54 40.33
C TYR A 29 -30.77 -13.27 39.02
N ARG A 30 -31.67 -14.14 38.52
CA ARG A 30 -31.43 -14.94 37.30
C ARG A 30 -32.69 -15.04 36.43
N GLY A 31 -32.54 -14.82 35.13
CA GLY A 31 -33.63 -14.97 34.15
C GLY A 31 -33.96 -16.44 33.89
N VAL A 32 -33.10 -17.12 33.13
CA VAL A 32 -33.28 -18.51 32.69
C VAL A 32 -32.07 -19.35 33.08
N LYS A 33 -32.27 -20.49 33.73
CA LYS A 33 -31.20 -21.44 34.06
C LYS A 33 -31.50 -22.83 33.49
N ILE A 34 -30.56 -23.38 32.74
CA ILE A 34 -30.62 -24.68 32.07
C ILE A 34 -29.40 -25.49 32.52
N TYR A 35 -29.63 -26.72 33.00
CA TYR A 35 -28.60 -27.57 33.58
C TYR A 35 -28.69 -29.01 33.07
N ASP A 36 -27.55 -29.67 32.81
CA ASP A 36 -27.49 -31.12 32.53
C ASP A 36 -28.52 -31.61 31.50
N CYS A 37 -28.64 -30.88 30.39
CA CYS A 37 -29.52 -31.25 29.28
C CYS A 37 -28.72 -31.85 28.13
N LYS A 38 -29.12 -33.03 27.63
CA LYS A 38 -28.40 -33.64 26.51
C LYS A 38 -28.65 -32.87 25.21
N ARG A 39 -29.89 -32.46 24.95
CA ARG A 39 -30.25 -31.52 23.88
C ARG A 39 -31.25 -30.48 24.39
N PHE A 40 -30.92 -29.21 24.18
CA PHE A 40 -31.79 -28.08 24.46
C PHE A 40 -32.00 -27.27 23.19
N LYS A 41 -33.25 -26.92 22.86
CA LYS A 41 -33.58 -26.00 21.78
C LYS A 41 -34.51 -24.89 22.27
N ALA A 42 -34.20 -23.65 21.92
CA ALA A 42 -35.12 -22.53 22.09
C ALA A 42 -35.26 -21.72 20.80
N ASN A 43 -36.49 -21.43 20.35
CA ASN A 43 -36.66 -20.59 19.15
C ASN A 43 -36.41 -19.11 19.48
N PHE A 44 -36.76 -18.66 20.69
CA PHE A 44 -36.55 -17.27 21.10
C PHE A 44 -36.32 -17.18 22.60
N ILE A 45 -35.25 -16.51 23.03
CA ILE A 45 -35.02 -16.12 24.42
C ILE A 45 -34.85 -14.61 24.48
N SER A 46 -35.73 -13.93 25.21
CA SER A 46 -35.55 -12.55 25.62
C SER A 46 -35.44 -12.49 27.14
N ALA A 47 -34.38 -11.89 27.64
CA ALA A 47 -34.18 -11.64 29.06
C ALA A 47 -33.78 -10.19 29.27
N SER A 48 -34.63 -9.42 29.96
CA SER A 48 -34.27 -8.15 30.55
C SER A 48 -34.08 -8.34 32.06
N ASN A 49 -32.94 -7.87 32.58
CA ASN A 49 -32.60 -8.02 34.00
C ASN A 49 -31.91 -6.75 34.52
N ASN A 50 -32.17 -6.42 35.79
CA ASN A 50 -31.59 -5.28 36.50
C ASN A 50 -30.40 -5.66 37.40
N TYR A 51 -30.14 -6.95 37.71
CA TYR A 51 -29.23 -7.31 38.80
C TYR A 51 -28.08 -8.30 38.48
N TRP A 52 -28.24 -9.50 37.88
CA TRP A 52 -27.11 -10.47 37.80
C TRP A 52 -26.99 -11.29 36.49
N GLU A 53 -27.82 -12.32 36.24
CA GLU A 53 -27.65 -13.23 35.07
C GLU A 53 -28.91 -13.27 34.19
N GLY A 54 -28.78 -13.08 32.87
CA GLY A 54 -29.90 -13.18 31.91
C GLY A 54 -30.20 -14.64 31.55
N LEU A 55 -29.20 -15.33 31.00
CA LEU A 55 -29.24 -16.75 30.63
C LEU A 55 -28.05 -17.49 31.25
N HIS A 56 -28.32 -18.59 31.94
CA HIS A 56 -27.31 -19.50 32.48
C HIS A 56 -27.52 -20.88 31.88
N VAL A 57 -26.55 -21.40 31.14
CA VAL A 57 -26.56 -22.77 30.63
C VAL A 57 -25.33 -23.49 31.14
N SER A 58 -25.49 -24.61 31.83
CA SER A 58 -24.35 -25.41 32.30
C SER A 58 -24.52 -26.89 32.01
N ASP A 59 -23.40 -27.56 31.71
CA ASP A 59 -23.31 -29.02 31.56
C ASP A 59 -24.27 -29.59 30.50
N CYS A 60 -24.56 -28.83 29.44
CA CYS A 60 -25.48 -29.23 28.38
C CYS A 60 -24.75 -29.70 27.13
N TYR A 61 -25.04 -30.91 26.63
CA TYR A 61 -24.28 -31.49 25.52
C TYR A 61 -24.49 -30.75 24.19
N TYR A 62 -25.75 -30.45 23.84
CA TYR A 62 -26.12 -29.71 22.64
C TYR A 62 -27.13 -28.62 22.99
N CYS A 63 -26.79 -27.37 22.67
CA CYS A 63 -27.73 -26.25 22.79
C CYS A 63 -27.90 -25.58 21.44
N ASN A 64 -29.14 -25.46 20.97
CA ASN A 64 -29.49 -24.67 19.79
C ASN A 64 -30.44 -23.53 20.18
N PHE A 65 -30.11 -22.30 19.78
CA PHE A 65 -30.95 -21.14 19.94
C PHE A 65 -31.22 -20.51 18.57
N ASP A 66 -32.48 -20.42 18.15
CA ASP A 66 -32.76 -19.76 16.88
C ASP A 66 -32.53 -18.23 17.04
N TYR A 67 -32.98 -17.64 18.16
CA TYR A 67 -32.85 -16.21 18.46
C TYR A 67 -32.62 -15.93 19.95
N VAL A 68 -31.66 -15.06 20.29
CA VAL A 68 -31.41 -14.60 21.66
C VAL A 68 -31.32 -13.07 21.70
N TYR A 69 -32.13 -12.44 22.53
CA TYR A 69 -32.12 -10.99 22.76
C TYR A 69 -31.92 -10.70 24.23
N LEU A 70 -30.82 -10.01 24.54
CA LEU A 70 -30.46 -9.65 25.89
C LEU A 70 -30.53 -8.13 26.00
N GLU A 71 -31.47 -7.63 26.79
CA GLU A 71 -31.67 -6.18 26.95
C GLU A 71 -31.31 -5.76 28.38
N TYR A 72 -30.57 -4.68 28.50
CA TYR A 72 -30.25 -4.11 29.81
C TYR A 72 -30.90 -2.74 29.99
N ASN A 73 -31.80 -2.64 30.97
CA ASN A 73 -32.59 -1.44 31.26
C ASN A 73 -32.15 -0.71 32.55
N GLY A 74 -31.03 -1.11 33.18
CA GLY A 74 -30.61 -0.62 34.50
C GLY A 74 -29.64 0.59 34.49
N TYR A 75 -29.72 1.44 35.52
CA TYR A 75 -28.83 2.58 35.79
C TYR A 75 -27.91 2.32 37.01
N ALA A 76 -27.31 1.13 37.12
CA ALA A 76 -26.48 0.79 38.28
C ALA A 76 -24.99 1.12 38.05
N ASP A 77 -24.38 1.92 38.94
CA ASP A 77 -22.98 2.38 38.88
C ASP A 77 -21.90 1.28 38.97
N ARG A 78 -22.28 0.01 39.22
CA ARG A 78 -21.37 -1.15 39.21
C ARG A 78 -22.10 -2.38 38.69
N ILE A 79 -21.63 -2.88 37.55
CA ILE A 79 -22.28 -3.97 36.81
C ILE A 79 -21.44 -5.24 36.96
N TYR A 80 -22.09 -6.36 37.34
CA TYR A 80 -21.54 -7.74 37.29
C TYR A 80 -22.50 -8.61 36.46
N HIS A 81 -22.85 -8.16 35.26
CA HIS A 81 -23.84 -8.86 34.44
C HIS A 81 -23.16 -9.77 33.42
N GLN A 82 -23.42 -11.07 33.51
CA GLN A 82 -22.93 -12.05 32.52
C GLN A 82 -24.06 -13.05 32.26
N SER A 83 -24.52 -13.17 31.01
CA SER A 83 -25.14 -14.44 30.61
C SER A 83 -24.01 -15.45 30.50
N TYR A 84 -24.15 -16.58 31.17
CA TYR A 84 -23.05 -17.50 31.42
C TYR A 84 -23.39 -18.87 30.84
N ILE A 85 -22.63 -19.29 29.83
CA ILE A 85 -22.75 -20.62 29.23
C ILE A 85 -21.47 -21.39 29.54
N GLN A 86 -21.58 -22.50 30.27
CA GLN A 86 -20.44 -23.29 30.73
C GLN A 86 -20.55 -24.76 30.33
N LEU A 87 -19.43 -25.37 29.96
CA LEU A 87 -19.26 -26.82 29.83
C LEU A 87 -20.26 -27.48 28.87
N SER A 88 -20.52 -26.84 27.73
CA SER A 88 -21.32 -27.44 26.66
C SER A 88 -20.44 -28.05 25.58
N LYS A 89 -20.80 -29.22 25.04
CA LYS A 89 -20.01 -29.78 23.94
C LYS A 89 -20.18 -28.97 22.65
N ARG A 90 -21.42 -28.61 22.31
CA ARG A 90 -21.73 -27.78 21.15
C ARG A 90 -22.84 -26.78 21.42
N ILE A 91 -22.60 -25.54 21.02
CA ILE A 91 -23.60 -24.46 21.07
C ILE A 91 -23.79 -23.91 19.65
N THR A 92 -25.04 -23.74 19.25
CA THR A 92 -25.40 -23.14 17.97
C THR A 92 -26.41 -22.02 18.19
N PHE A 93 -26.15 -20.87 17.59
CA PHE A 93 -27.07 -19.75 17.50
C PHE A 93 -27.41 -19.55 16.02
N ASP A 94 -28.57 -20.03 15.56
CA ASP A 94 -28.85 -20.14 14.12
C ASP A 94 -29.06 -18.76 13.45
N THR A 95 -29.66 -17.79 14.15
CA THR A 95 -30.07 -16.53 13.53
C THR A 95 -29.35 -15.32 14.08
N TYR A 96 -29.54 -15.01 15.37
CA TYR A 96 -29.27 -13.66 15.85
C TYR A 96 -29.09 -13.59 17.37
N ILE A 97 -28.04 -12.88 17.78
CA ILE A 97 -27.85 -12.40 19.14
C ILE A 97 -27.85 -10.87 19.07
N ALA A 98 -28.69 -10.21 19.87
CA ALA A 98 -28.62 -8.76 20.09
C ALA A 98 -28.41 -8.41 21.55
N TYR A 99 -27.60 -7.39 21.76
CA TYR A 99 -27.35 -6.77 23.06
C TYR A 99 -27.44 -5.25 22.95
N ASN A 100 -28.17 -4.64 23.89
CA ASN A 100 -28.28 -3.19 24.03
C ASN A 100 -28.00 -2.81 25.49
N ALA A 101 -26.99 -1.96 25.71
CA ALA A 101 -26.64 -1.40 27.01
C ALA A 101 -26.54 0.14 26.96
N PRO A 102 -26.96 0.87 28.00
CA PRO A 102 -26.75 2.31 28.07
C PRO A 102 -25.26 2.69 28.04
N VAL A 103 -24.93 3.76 27.32
CA VAL A 103 -23.58 4.33 27.24
C VAL A 103 -23.16 4.90 28.61
N GLY A 104 -22.00 4.51 29.13
CA GLY A 104 -21.34 5.20 30.26
C GLY A 104 -21.19 4.46 31.59
N SER A 105 -21.44 3.15 31.66
CA SER A 105 -21.05 2.35 32.83
C SER A 105 -19.59 1.87 32.69
N ASP A 106 -18.82 1.82 33.78
CA ASP A 106 -17.50 1.17 33.82
C ASP A 106 -17.71 -0.35 33.72
N ILE A 107 -17.76 -0.90 32.50
CA ILE A 107 -18.21 -2.28 32.26
C ILE A 107 -17.01 -3.22 32.10
N GLY A 108 -16.62 -3.90 33.18
CA GLY A 108 -15.79 -5.12 33.10
C GLY A 108 -16.61 -6.39 32.80
N SER A 109 -17.79 -6.26 32.20
CA SER A 109 -18.82 -7.31 32.15
C SER A 109 -19.23 -7.65 30.73
N ASN A 110 -18.97 -8.89 30.32
CA ASN A 110 -19.33 -9.41 29.00
C ASN A 110 -20.82 -9.76 28.94
N ALA A 111 -21.55 -9.38 27.88
CA ALA A 111 -22.97 -9.74 27.76
C ALA A 111 -23.20 -11.25 27.71
N ILE A 112 -22.32 -11.99 27.01
CA ILE A 112 -22.28 -13.45 27.01
C ILE A 112 -20.86 -13.92 27.31
N LYS A 113 -20.72 -14.80 28.31
CA LYS A 113 -19.49 -15.52 28.62
C LYS A 113 -19.68 -17.00 28.29
N ILE A 114 -18.87 -17.52 27.36
CA ILE A 114 -18.89 -18.94 26.96
C ILE A 114 -17.60 -19.59 27.46
N ASN A 115 -17.74 -20.63 28.27
CA ASN A 115 -16.65 -21.29 28.98
C ASN A 115 -16.62 -22.79 28.69
N GLY A 116 -15.49 -23.30 28.17
CA GLY A 116 -15.29 -24.74 27.97
C GLY A 116 -16.24 -25.35 26.94
N CYS A 117 -16.44 -24.65 25.80
CA CYS A 117 -17.25 -25.13 24.70
C CYS A 117 -16.38 -25.70 23.58
N GLU A 118 -16.53 -27.00 23.23
CA GLU A 118 -15.71 -27.58 22.15
C GLU A 118 -16.03 -26.95 20.78
N GLU A 119 -17.31 -26.76 20.47
CA GLU A 119 -17.78 -26.20 19.20
C GLU A 119 -18.82 -25.09 19.40
N LEU A 120 -18.49 -23.86 19.00
CA LEU A 120 -19.40 -22.73 19.00
C LEU A 120 -19.71 -22.31 17.56
N GLN A 121 -21.00 -22.21 17.22
CA GLN A 121 -21.45 -21.69 15.93
C GLN A 121 -22.45 -20.56 16.15
N ILE A 122 -22.23 -19.40 15.55
CA ILE A 122 -23.14 -18.25 15.58
C ILE A 122 -23.38 -17.81 14.14
N GLY A 123 -24.64 -17.73 13.70
CA GLY A 123 -25.00 -17.21 12.39
C GLY A 123 -24.67 -15.71 12.31
N LYS A 124 -25.51 -14.87 12.93
CA LYS A 124 -25.28 -13.42 12.98
C LYS A 124 -25.26 -12.90 14.41
N LEU A 125 -24.37 -11.95 14.66
CA LEU A 125 -24.21 -11.29 15.93
C LEU A 125 -24.33 -9.77 15.72
N PHE A 126 -25.25 -9.13 16.43
CA PHE A 126 -25.47 -7.69 16.37
C PHE A 126 -25.24 -7.04 17.74
N ALA A 127 -24.52 -5.93 17.76
CA ALA A 127 -24.26 -5.12 18.96
C ALA A 127 -24.60 -3.67 18.69
N ASP A 128 -25.45 -3.06 19.52
CA ASP A 128 -25.80 -1.64 19.38
C ASP A 128 -25.01 -0.74 20.35
N THR A 129 -24.44 -1.31 21.42
CA THR A 129 -23.63 -0.62 22.45
C THR A 129 -23.03 -1.64 23.45
N GLY A 130 -21.87 -1.34 24.07
CA GLY A 130 -21.31 -2.12 25.19
C GLY A 130 -20.47 -3.37 24.84
N HIS A 131 -20.20 -4.24 25.82
CA HIS A 131 -19.39 -5.45 25.62
C HIS A 131 -20.21 -6.62 25.07
N LEU A 132 -19.83 -7.21 23.94
CA LEU A 132 -20.70 -8.12 23.17
C LEU A 132 -20.57 -9.58 23.60
N ILE A 133 -19.41 -10.21 23.43
CA ILE A 133 -19.21 -11.63 23.78
C ILE A 133 -17.76 -11.86 24.22
N ALA A 134 -17.58 -12.52 25.36
CA ALA A 134 -16.32 -13.15 25.72
C ALA A 134 -16.41 -14.67 25.60
N ILE A 135 -15.56 -15.24 24.75
CA ILE A 135 -15.36 -16.67 24.65
C ILE A 135 -14.05 -16.98 25.35
N THR A 136 -14.11 -17.78 26.41
CA THR A 136 -12.91 -18.17 27.15
C THR A 136 -12.79 -19.68 27.26
N ASN A 137 -11.56 -20.18 27.18
CA ASN A 137 -11.26 -21.60 27.35
C ASN A 137 -11.27 -22.06 28.83
N ALA A 138 -11.86 -21.27 29.74
CA ALA A 138 -11.91 -21.61 31.16
C ALA A 138 -12.78 -22.86 31.39
N GLY A 139 -12.18 -24.05 31.31
CA GLY A 139 -12.82 -25.34 31.57
C GLY A 139 -12.64 -26.41 30.49
N GLY A 140 -11.93 -26.13 29.39
CA GLY A 140 -11.69 -27.12 28.33
C GLY A 140 -11.20 -26.50 27.03
N ASP A 141 -10.70 -27.35 26.13
CA ASP A 141 -10.31 -26.95 24.77
C ASP A 141 -11.49 -26.44 23.97
N ILE A 142 -11.24 -25.41 23.16
CA ILE A 142 -12.18 -24.91 22.16
C ILE A 142 -11.65 -25.31 20.80
N LYS A 143 -12.25 -26.35 20.21
CA LYS A 143 -11.80 -26.87 18.92
C LYS A 143 -12.22 -25.96 17.78
N LYS A 144 -13.44 -25.42 17.84
CA LYS A 144 -13.99 -24.61 16.76
C LYS A 144 -14.88 -23.47 17.24
N ILE A 145 -14.59 -22.27 16.78
CA ILE A 145 -15.49 -21.12 16.83
C ILE A 145 -15.83 -20.74 15.39
N GLN A 146 -17.11 -20.67 15.05
CA GLN A 146 -17.57 -20.18 13.75
C GLN A 146 -18.59 -19.07 13.97
N ILE A 147 -18.34 -17.88 13.42
CA ILE A 147 -19.28 -16.76 13.44
C ILE A 147 -19.43 -16.23 12.01
N ASP A 148 -20.60 -16.35 11.38
CA ASP A 148 -20.73 -16.00 9.95
C ASP A 148 -20.75 -14.47 9.72
N MET A 149 -21.30 -13.69 10.65
CA MET A 149 -21.33 -12.24 10.54
C MET A 149 -21.43 -11.55 11.90
N ILE A 150 -20.68 -10.46 12.05
CA ILE A 150 -20.69 -9.57 13.21
C ILE A 150 -20.95 -8.15 12.71
N ILE A 151 -21.98 -7.52 13.26
CA ILE A 151 -22.28 -6.11 13.03
C ILE A 151 -22.28 -5.43 14.39
N ALA A 152 -21.43 -4.44 14.56
CA ALA A 152 -21.29 -3.67 15.79
C ALA A 152 -21.41 -2.18 15.47
N GLU A 153 -22.33 -1.52 16.15
CA GLU A 153 -22.59 -0.09 16.02
C GLU A 153 -22.32 0.59 17.37
N ASN A 154 -21.74 1.80 17.35
CA ASN A 154 -21.56 2.68 18.53
C ASN A 154 -20.89 2.01 19.75
N LEU A 155 -20.02 1.02 19.53
CA LEU A 155 -19.31 0.35 20.61
C LEU A 155 -18.25 1.27 21.22
N ASN A 156 -18.35 1.53 22.51
CA ASN A 156 -17.43 2.41 23.23
C ASN A 156 -16.26 1.66 23.91
N ASP A 157 -16.26 0.31 23.86
CA ASP A 157 -15.26 -0.54 24.52
C ASP A 157 -15.12 -1.88 23.78
N ARG A 158 -14.88 -3.01 24.48
CA ARG A 158 -14.61 -4.33 23.90
C ARG A 158 -15.82 -4.98 23.26
N GLY A 159 -15.88 -5.11 21.95
CA GLY A 159 -16.95 -5.87 21.29
C GLY A 159 -16.80 -7.38 21.53
N ILE A 160 -15.97 -8.06 20.74
CA ILE A 160 -15.78 -9.52 20.85
C ILE A 160 -14.40 -9.81 21.41
N VAL A 161 -14.37 -10.68 22.42
CA VAL A 161 -13.15 -11.10 23.09
C VAL A 161 -13.05 -12.61 23.00
N VAL A 162 -12.07 -13.12 22.26
CA VAL A 162 -11.68 -14.54 22.35
C VAL A 162 -10.39 -14.58 23.16
N GLU A 163 -10.50 -15.03 24.40
CA GLU A 163 -9.42 -15.03 25.39
C GLU A 163 -9.02 -16.46 25.75
N GLN A 164 -7.75 -16.80 25.48
CA GLN A 164 -7.13 -18.01 26.02
C GLN A 164 -6.59 -17.70 27.43
N TYR A 165 -7.30 -18.14 28.46
CA TYR A 165 -7.04 -17.80 29.87
C TYR A 165 -6.12 -18.81 30.58
N SER A 166 -6.10 -20.06 30.12
CA SER A 166 -5.26 -21.12 30.67
C SER A 166 -4.29 -21.67 29.62
N ALA A 167 -3.06 -21.95 30.05
CA ALA A 167 -2.03 -22.63 29.29
C ALA A 167 -2.42 -24.05 28.89
N ASP A 168 -3.26 -24.69 29.70
CA ASP A 168 -3.62 -26.10 29.56
C ASP A 168 -4.67 -26.36 28.47
N TYR A 169 -5.29 -25.31 27.93
CA TYR A 169 -6.37 -25.45 26.96
C TYR A 169 -6.08 -24.64 25.69
N VAL A 170 -6.36 -25.22 24.54
CA VAL A 170 -6.07 -24.65 23.21
C VAL A 170 -7.35 -24.12 22.56
N VAL A 171 -7.22 -23.02 21.81
CA VAL A 171 -8.22 -22.58 20.83
C VAL A 171 -7.68 -22.92 19.44
N GLU A 172 -8.24 -23.95 18.79
CA GLU A 172 -7.65 -24.54 17.59
C GLU A 172 -8.02 -23.80 16.29
N ASP A 173 -9.33 -23.57 16.05
CA ASP A 173 -9.82 -22.97 14.81
C ASP A 173 -10.91 -21.92 15.07
N VAL A 174 -10.64 -20.68 14.68
CA VAL A 174 -11.58 -19.55 14.75
C VAL A 174 -11.87 -19.07 13.34
N GLN A 175 -13.12 -19.26 12.90
CA GLN A 175 -13.62 -18.84 11.60
C GLN A 175 -14.62 -17.70 11.78
N LEU A 176 -14.24 -16.50 11.37
CA LEU A 176 -15.12 -15.34 11.36
C LEU A 176 -15.43 -14.99 9.90
N GLY A 177 -16.70 -14.78 9.56
CA GLY A 177 -17.08 -14.28 8.25
C GLY A 177 -16.84 -12.77 8.18
N LYS A 178 -17.91 -11.99 8.05
CA LYS A 178 -17.81 -10.54 7.89
C LYS A 178 -17.88 -9.82 9.23
N LEU A 179 -16.89 -8.98 9.53
CA LEU A 179 -16.88 -8.08 10.67
C LEU A 179 -17.18 -6.65 10.19
N ILE A 180 -18.29 -6.07 10.62
CA ILE A 180 -18.71 -4.72 10.24
C ILE A 180 -18.81 -3.86 11.50
N PHE A 181 -18.07 -2.77 11.52
CA PHE A 181 -17.95 -1.86 12.65
C PHE A 181 -18.35 -0.44 12.25
N LEU A 182 -19.37 0.13 12.89
CA LEU A 182 -19.93 1.44 12.57
C LEU A 182 -19.80 2.37 13.78
N ASN A 183 -19.10 3.50 13.64
CA ASN A 183 -18.97 4.57 14.64
C ASN A 183 -18.53 4.10 16.04
N CYS A 184 -17.65 3.12 16.11
CA CYS A 184 -17.15 2.58 17.38
C CYS A 184 -15.96 3.41 17.89
N THR A 185 -15.86 3.63 19.20
CA THR A 185 -14.82 4.44 19.84
C THR A 185 -13.86 3.64 20.74
N GLY A 186 -14.03 2.31 20.81
CA GLY A 186 -13.20 1.38 21.59
C GLY A 186 -12.69 0.16 20.80
N ILE A 187 -11.99 -0.76 21.47
CA ILE A 187 -11.37 -1.96 20.88
C ILE A 187 -12.44 -2.97 20.46
N ILE A 188 -12.77 -3.10 19.18
CA ILE A 188 -14.04 -3.74 18.82
C ILE A 188 -13.97 -5.27 18.72
N CYS A 189 -12.87 -5.81 18.22
CA CYS A 189 -12.63 -7.25 18.22
C CYS A 189 -11.22 -7.53 18.73
N TYR A 190 -11.13 -8.42 19.70
CA TYR A 190 -9.92 -8.72 20.45
C TYR A 190 -9.70 -10.22 20.51
N LEU A 191 -8.79 -10.70 19.67
CA LEU A 191 -8.37 -12.10 19.62
C LEU A 191 -7.01 -12.17 20.32
N MET A 192 -6.97 -12.68 21.55
CA MET A 192 -5.75 -12.64 22.36
C MET A 192 -5.50 -13.98 23.08
N ALA A 193 -4.26 -14.45 22.97
CA ALA A 193 -3.66 -15.32 23.98
C ALA A 193 -2.95 -14.47 25.06
N TYR A 194 -3.11 -14.83 26.33
CA TYR A 194 -2.73 -13.97 27.47
C TYR A 194 -1.22 -13.66 27.54
N ASP A 195 -0.38 -14.53 26.98
CA ASP A 195 1.06 -14.29 26.84
C ASP A 195 1.60 -14.84 25.51
N SER A 196 2.86 -14.52 25.22
CA SER A 196 3.55 -14.94 23.99
C SER A 196 3.88 -16.43 23.91
N ALA A 197 3.77 -17.18 25.00
CA ALA A 197 3.97 -18.62 25.01
C ALA A 197 2.72 -19.39 24.54
N HIS A 198 1.56 -18.72 24.56
CA HIS A 198 0.29 -19.28 24.12
C HIS A 198 -0.13 -18.67 22.80
N HIS A 199 -0.71 -19.48 21.94
CA HIS A 199 -1.17 -19.04 20.64
C HIS A 199 -2.52 -19.65 20.33
N ILE A 200 -3.41 -18.84 19.75
CA ILE A 200 -4.55 -19.36 18.99
C ILE A 200 -3.98 -19.93 17.70
N ASP A 201 -4.33 -21.17 17.36
CA ASP A 201 -3.67 -21.88 16.26
C ASP A 201 -4.03 -21.28 14.91
N ASN A 202 -5.31 -21.25 14.57
CA ASN A 202 -5.77 -20.76 13.28
C ASN A 202 -6.89 -19.75 13.45
N ILE A 203 -6.75 -18.59 12.81
CA ILE A 203 -7.82 -17.61 12.69
C ILE A 203 -8.00 -17.28 11.22
N THR A 204 -9.22 -17.49 10.71
CA THR A 204 -9.60 -17.08 9.36
C THR A 204 -10.74 -16.07 9.44
N ILE A 205 -10.55 -14.92 8.79
CA ILE A 205 -11.53 -13.83 8.72
C ILE A 205 -11.83 -13.53 7.26
N GLU A 206 -13.09 -13.55 6.84
CA GLU A 206 -13.47 -13.25 5.45
C GLU A 206 -13.26 -11.76 5.13
N GLU A 207 -13.77 -10.88 5.98
CA GLU A 207 -13.77 -9.43 5.74
C GLU A 207 -13.78 -8.66 7.06
N VAL A 208 -13.02 -7.56 7.13
CA VAL A 208 -13.04 -6.59 8.24
C VAL A 208 -13.34 -5.22 7.69
N SER A 209 -14.49 -4.65 8.04
CA SER A 209 -14.97 -3.37 7.54
C SER A 209 -15.23 -2.41 8.70
N ILE A 210 -14.47 -1.30 8.77
CA ILE A 210 -14.53 -0.31 9.84
C ILE A 210 -14.91 1.05 9.23
N TYR A 211 -16.00 1.64 9.73
CA TYR A 211 -16.54 2.91 9.25
C TYR A 211 -16.73 3.90 10.42
N GLY A 212 -15.94 4.97 10.44
CA GLY A 212 -15.96 5.99 11.47
C GLY A 212 -15.36 5.52 12.80
N GLY A 213 -15.20 6.46 13.74
CA GLY A 213 -14.79 6.16 15.11
C GLY A 213 -13.45 6.78 15.53
N ASP A 214 -13.37 7.12 16.81
CA ASP A 214 -12.19 7.79 17.36
C ASP A 214 -11.03 6.85 17.70
N ASN A 215 -11.23 5.52 17.71
CA ASN A 215 -10.18 4.55 18.00
C ASN A 215 -10.44 3.15 17.41
N GLN A 216 -9.34 2.47 17.05
CA GLN A 216 -9.03 1.05 17.26
C GLN A 216 -10.11 -0.01 16.94
N GLY A 217 -10.21 -0.46 15.68
CA GLY A 217 -11.24 -1.41 15.23
C GLY A 217 -10.99 -2.89 15.56
N PHE A 218 -9.90 -3.48 15.05
CA PHE A 218 -9.64 -4.93 15.13
C PHE A 218 -8.25 -5.25 15.70
N TYR A 219 -8.16 -6.23 16.61
CA TYR A 219 -6.96 -6.64 17.31
C TYR A 219 -6.75 -8.15 17.24
N ALA A 220 -5.58 -8.57 16.75
CA ALA A 220 -5.12 -9.95 16.84
C ALA A 220 -3.74 -10.02 17.49
N TYR A 221 -3.65 -10.73 18.61
CA TYR A 221 -2.42 -10.93 19.38
C TYR A 221 -2.05 -12.40 19.45
N TYR A 222 -0.78 -12.69 19.16
CA TYR A 222 -0.18 -14.00 19.35
C TYR A 222 -0.94 -15.13 18.64
N VAL A 223 -1.25 -14.97 17.36
CA VAL A 223 -1.90 -16.01 16.54
C VAL A 223 -0.84 -16.79 15.74
N ASN A 224 -0.91 -18.12 15.70
CA ASN A 224 0.02 -18.95 14.92
C ASN A 224 -0.20 -18.75 13.40
N ASP A 225 -1.43 -18.85 12.91
CA ASP A 225 -1.79 -18.63 11.50
C ASP A 225 -3.04 -17.74 11.37
N LEU A 226 -2.82 -16.44 11.15
CA LEU A 226 -3.87 -15.44 10.91
C LEU A 226 -4.06 -15.20 9.41
N LYS A 227 -5.24 -15.53 8.90
CA LYS A 227 -5.67 -15.27 7.52
C LYS A 227 -6.82 -14.26 7.54
N VAL A 228 -6.62 -13.12 6.91
CA VAL A 228 -7.66 -12.11 6.73
C VAL A 228 -7.88 -11.92 5.23
N GLY A 229 -9.13 -11.93 4.79
CA GLY A 229 -9.50 -11.58 3.43
C GLY A 229 -9.33 -10.08 3.22
N ASP A 230 -10.43 -9.38 3.01
CA ASP A 230 -10.39 -7.96 2.66
C ASP A 230 -10.57 -7.09 3.93
N ILE A 231 -9.72 -6.09 4.10
CA ILE A 231 -9.78 -5.10 5.17
C ILE A 231 -10.19 -3.76 4.56
N TYR A 232 -11.30 -3.18 5.02
CA TYR A 232 -11.77 -1.86 4.64
C TYR A 232 -11.79 -0.94 5.86
N VAL A 233 -11.07 0.17 5.78
CA VAL A 233 -10.98 1.16 6.86
C VAL A 233 -11.36 2.54 6.33
N ASN A 234 -12.41 3.14 6.89
CA ASN A 234 -12.89 4.45 6.48
C ASN A 234 -13.09 5.36 7.70
N GLY A 235 -12.42 6.51 7.74
CA GLY A 235 -12.73 7.58 8.71
C GLY A 235 -12.38 7.29 10.17
N VAL A 236 -11.31 6.53 10.44
CA VAL A 236 -10.82 6.28 11.81
C VAL A 236 -9.67 7.20 12.20
N SER A 237 -9.68 7.66 13.45
CA SER A 237 -8.67 8.57 13.98
C SER A 237 -7.34 7.87 14.33
N TYR A 238 -7.39 6.61 14.81
CA TYR A 238 -6.21 5.85 15.27
C TYR A 238 -6.32 4.33 15.01
N ASN A 239 -5.30 3.73 14.39
CA ASN A 239 -5.09 2.28 14.19
C ASN A 239 -6.36 1.46 13.93
N GLY A 240 -6.92 1.51 12.71
CA GLY A 240 -8.10 0.71 12.36
C GLY A 240 -7.93 -0.79 12.68
N VAL A 241 -6.78 -1.36 12.31
CA VAL A 241 -6.43 -2.76 12.54
C VAL A 241 -5.06 -2.86 13.20
N LEU A 242 -4.93 -3.58 14.32
CA LEU A 242 -3.65 -3.94 14.95
C LEU A 242 -3.45 -5.46 14.93
N ILE A 243 -2.31 -5.90 14.41
CA ILE A 243 -1.87 -7.30 14.46
C ILE A 243 -0.51 -7.36 15.14
N LYS A 244 -0.37 -8.12 16.21
CA LYS A 244 0.86 -8.16 17.00
C LYS A 244 1.27 -9.57 17.42
N GLY A 245 2.56 -9.90 17.27
CA GLY A 245 3.10 -11.14 17.82
C GLY A 245 2.66 -12.41 17.09
N CYS A 246 2.14 -12.29 15.87
CA CYS A 246 1.63 -13.44 15.10
C CYS A 246 2.76 -14.14 14.34
N LYS A 247 2.72 -15.47 14.26
CA LYS A 247 3.76 -16.22 13.51
C LYS A 247 3.55 -16.10 12.01
N LYS A 248 2.33 -16.33 11.51
CA LYS A 248 1.97 -16.17 10.10
C LYS A 248 0.78 -15.23 9.98
N VAL A 249 0.92 -14.21 9.14
CA VAL A 249 -0.13 -13.24 8.82
C VAL A 249 -0.28 -13.19 7.31
N LYS A 250 -1.47 -13.53 6.82
CA LYS A 250 -1.81 -13.42 5.40
C LYS A 250 -3.02 -12.52 5.23
N ILE A 251 -2.87 -11.41 4.52
CA ILE A 251 -3.93 -10.44 4.23
C ILE A 251 -4.15 -10.38 2.72
N LYS A 252 -5.39 -10.58 2.25
CA LYS A 252 -5.70 -10.54 0.82
C LYS A 252 -5.73 -9.11 0.30
N SER A 253 -6.45 -8.19 0.93
CA SER A 253 -6.37 -6.78 0.54
C SER A 253 -6.59 -5.83 1.71
N ILE A 254 -5.97 -4.66 1.65
CA ILE A 254 -6.20 -3.56 2.60
C ILE A 254 -6.62 -2.34 1.81
N ARG A 255 -7.81 -1.82 2.10
CA ARG A 255 -8.31 -0.57 1.55
C ARG A 255 -8.59 0.44 2.62
N SER A 256 -8.09 1.65 2.43
CA SER A 256 -8.18 2.71 3.43
C SER A 256 -8.55 4.04 2.79
N VAL A 257 -9.52 4.74 3.38
CA VAL A 257 -9.96 6.07 2.96
C VAL A 257 -10.07 6.97 4.20
N GLY A 258 -9.40 8.13 4.19
CA GLY A 258 -9.58 9.14 5.24
C GLY A 258 -9.13 8.71 6.64
N VAL A 259 -7.99 8.03 6.77
CA VAL A 259 -7.43 7.61 8.08
C VAL A 259 -6.51 8.65 8.68
N GLY A 260 -6.62 8.83 10.00
CA GLY A 260 -5.86 9.83 10.76
C GLY A 260 -4.46 9.38 11.22
N TYR A 261 -4.11 8.08 11.24
CA TYR A 261 -2.77 7.61 11.65
C TYR A 261 -2.29 6.36 10.90
N HIS A 262 -2.96 5.23 11.13
CA HIS A 262 -2.67 3.98 10.43
C HIS A 262 -3.98 3.26 10.12
N GLY A 263 -4.15 2.85 8.86
CA GLY A 263 -5.25 1.96 8.48
C GLY A 263 -5.06 0.57 9.09
N CYS A 264 -3.88 -0.01 8.87
CA CYS A 264 -3.45 -1.28 9.45
C CYS A 264 -2.03 -1.19 10.02
N TYR A 265 -1.82 -1.64 11.25
CA TYR A 265 -0.54 -1.66 11.93
C TYR A 265 -0.21 -3.11 12.32
N ILE A 266 0.92 -3.61 11.82
CA ILE A 266 1.39 -4.98 12.05
C ILE A 266 2.74 -4.91 12.75
N ARG A 267 2.90 -5.59 13.87
CA ARG A 267 4.11 -5.50 14.69
C ARG A 267 4.57 -6.85 15.23
N GLU A 268 5.88 -7.01 15.39
CA GLU A 268 6.47 -8.18 16.07
C GLU A 268 5.99 -9.53 15.48
N SER A 269 5.72 -9.57 14.18
CA SER A 269 5.20 -10.77 13.49
C SER A 269 6.27 -11.46 12.65
N GLU A 270 6.26 -12.79 12.53
CA GLU A 270 7.36 -13.50 11.88
C GLU A 270 7.23 -13.48 10.36
N ASP A 271 6.15 -14.04 9.81
CA ASP A 271 5.89 -14.16 8.37
C ASP A 271 4.64 -13.35 7.98
N VAL A 272 4.83 -12.19 7.35
CA VAL A 272 3.73 -11.29 6.94
C VAL A 272 3.63 -11.27 5.42
N HIS A 273 2.48 -11.69 4.88
CA HIS A 273 2.18 -11.66 3.44
C HIS A 273 0.91 -10.84 3.18
N ILE A 274 1.07 -9.69 2.52
CA ILE A 274 -0.04 -8.84 2.09
C ILE A 274 -0.12 -8.90 0.56
N VAL A 275 -1.27 -9.29 0.01
CA VAL A 275 -1.41 -9.44 -1.45
C VAL A 275 -1.65 -8.08 -2.11
N ASP A 276 -2.51 -7.25 -1.55
CA ASP A 276 -2.91 -5.97 -2.13
C ASP A 276 -3.08 -4.88 -1.06
N ILE A 277 -2.63 -3.66 -1.35
CA ILE A 277 -2.81 -2.46 -0.52
C ILE A 277 -3.25 -1.34 -1.44
N ASP A 278 -4.49 -0.87 -1.29
CA ASP A 278 -5.07 0.20 -2.09
C ASP A 278 -5.73 1.26 -1.20
N GLY A 279 -5.06 2.39 -0.98
CA GLY A 279 -5.62 3.44 -0.13
C GLY A 279 -5.13 4.82 -0.49
N GLU A 280 -5.99 5.81 -0.27
CA GLU A 280 -5.63 7.22 -0.31
C GLU A 280 -5.17 7.61 1.09
N ALA A 281 -3.91 7.98 1.21
CA ALA A 281 -3.38 8.51 2.45
C ALA A 281 -4.00 9.89 2.70
N GLY A 282 -4.64 10.07 3.86
CA GLY A 282 -4.84 11.41 4.40
C GLY A 282 -3.48 12.09 4.63
N SER A 283 -3.46 13.42 4.61
CA SER A 283 -2.24 14.22 4.80
C SER A 283 -1.48 13.83 6.07
N GLY A 284 -0.37 13.10 5.92
CA GLY A 284 0.61 12.82 6.97
C GLY A 284 0.76 11.37 7.46
N TYR A 285 0.04 10.39 6.90
CA TYR A 285 -0.13 9.09 7.57
C TYR A 285 -0.09 7.85 6.64
N TYR A 286 0.15 6.66 7.23
CA TYR A 286 0.41 5.42 6.48
C TYR A 286 -0.85 4.56 6.34
N THR A 287 -1.17 4.08 5.13
CA THR A 287 -2.22 3.07 4.93
C THR A 287 -1.91 1.78 5.71
N VAL A 288 -0.64 1.35 5.65
CA VAL A 288 -0.13 0.18 6.38
C VAL A 288 1.23 0.50 7.01
N ALA A 289 1.41 0.13 8.27
CA ALA A 289 2.69 0.18 8.97
C ALA A 289 3.09 -1.22 9.44
N VAL A 290 4.33 -1.64 9.13
CA VAL A 290 4.86 -2.96 9.54
C VAL A 290 6.19 -2.80 10.28
N GLU A 291 6.18 -3.08 11.58
CA GLU A 291 7.32 -2.89 12.48
C GLU A 291 7.84 -4.20 13.07
N LEU A 292 9.15 -4.26 13.30
CA LEU A 292 9.82 -5.35 14.04
C LEU A 292 9.46 -6.77 13.55
N SER A 293 9.13 -6.92 12.27
CA SER A 293 8.68 -8.18 11.67
C SER A 293 9.79 -8.82 10.81
N LYS A 294 9.90 -10.15 10.77
CA LYS A 294 11.10 -10.83 10.21
C LYS A 294 11.05 -11.07 8.70
N ASN A 295 9.90 -11.45 8.14
CA ASN A 295 9.72 -11.81 6.73
C ASN A 295 8.48 -11.14 6.14
N VAL A 296 8.61 -9.91 5.64
CA VAL A 296 7.49 -9.14 5.07
C VAL A 296 7.48 -9.25 3.55
N LYS A 297 6.38 -9.72 2.98
CA LYS A 297 6.12 -9.83 1.55
C LYS A 297 4.86 -9.05 1.17
N ILE A 298 4.98 -8.18 0.17
CA ILE A 298 3.85 -7.41 -0.38
C ILE A 298 3.80 -7.61 -1.90
N ASP A 299 2.68 -8.11 -2.43
CA ASP A 299 2.58 -8.42 -3.87
C ASP A 299 2.17 -7.20 -4.72
N TYR A 300 1.31 -6.32 -4.19
CA TYR A 300 0.84 -5.09 -4.84
C TYR A 300 0.57 -3.97 -3.83
N TRP A 301 0.81 -2.71 -4.25
CA TRP A 301 0.65 -1.54 -3.38
C TRP A 301 0.43 -0.23 -4.19
N THR A 302 -0.62 0.52 -3.86
CA THR A 302 -0.97 1.83 -4.46
C THR A 302 -1.15 2.96 -3.44
N GLY A 303 -0.90 2.74 -2.14
CA GLY A 303 -1.10 3.71 -1.05
C GLY A 303 0.20 4.20 -0.37
N THR A 304 0.16 4.57 0.91
CA THR A 304 1.36 4.87 1.73
C THR A 304 1.72 3.66 2.62
N PHE A 305 3.01 3.35 2.75
CA PHE A 305 3.52 2.19 3.48
C PHE A 305 4.74 2.57 4.30
N TYR A 306 4.75 2.17 5.56
CA TYR A 306 5.90 2.30 6.44
C TYR A 306 6.42 0.91 6.83
N SER A 307 7.74 0.74 6.77
CA SER A 307 8.37 -0.41 7.44
C SER A 307 9.75 -0.09 7.98
N ASP A 308 9.97 -0.46 9.24
CA ASP A 308 11.28 -0.47 9.89
C ASP A 308 12.09 -1.75 9.62
N THR A 309 11.57 -2.65 8.80
CA THR A 309 12.26 -3.90 8.47
C THR A 309 13.32 -3.64 7.39
N LYS A 310 14.58 -3.98 7.69
CA LYS A 310 15.78 -3.63 6.88
C LYS A 310 15.82 -4.21 5.46
N SER A 311 14.80 -4.93 5.00
CA SER A 311 14.79 -5.57 3.69
C SER A 311 13.37 -6.01 3.28
N VAL A 312 12.62 -5.12 2.63
CA VAL A 312 11.42 -5.53 1.88
C VAL A 312 11.86 -5.76 0.43
N PRO A 313 11.99 -7.02 -0.04
CA PRO A 313 12.33 -7.29 -1.44
C PRO A 313 11.18 -6.86 -2.35
N LEU A 314 11.34 -5.73 -3.03
CA LEU A 314 10.38 -5.22 -4.01
C LEU A 314 10.61 -5.88 -5.38
N ASN A 315 9.54 -6.27 -6.06
CA ASN A 315 9.61 -6.84 -7.40
C ASN A 315 9.74 -5.72 -8.46
N ASP A 316 10.88 -5.70 -9.18
CA ASP A 316 11.45 -4.56 -9.91
C ASP A 316 10.58 -4.02 -11.07
N SER A 317 9.70 -4.83 -11.65
CA SER A 317 8.89 -4.45 -12.82
C SER A 317 7.67 -3.56 -12.47
N LYS A 318 7.25 -3.50 -11.20
CA LYS A 318 6.03 -2.79 -10.78
C LYS A 318 6.31 -1.50 -9.98
N LEU A 319 7.55 -1.31 -9.52
CA LEU A 319 8.04 -0.10 -8.84
C LEU A 319 7.77 1.19 -9.65
N ARG A 320 7.81 1.08 -10.99
CA ARG A 320 7.62 2.20 -11.92
C ARG A 320 6.23 2.84 -11.85
N ARG A 321 5.20 2.10 -11.44
CA ARG A 321 3.82 2.61 -11.40
C ARG A 321 3.51 3.30 -10.06
N CYS A 322 4.10 2.85 -8.96
CA CYS A 322 3.99 3.50 -7.64
C CYS A 322 4.73 4.83 -7.61
N ILE A 323 5.92 4.91 -8.23
CA ILE A 323 6.67 6.18 -8.35
C ILE A 323 5.81 7.23 -9.10
N ALA A 324 5.07 6.83 -10.14
CA ALA A 324 4.23 7.75 -10.90
C ALA A 324 3.05 8.34 -10.10
N LYS A 325 2.48 7.59 -9.14
CA LYS A 325 1.34 8.06 -8.32
C LYS A 325 1.77 8.82 -7.06
N SER A 326 2.88 8.42 -6.43
CA SER A 326 3.49 9.23 -5.35
C SER A 326 3.96 10.61 -5.83
N ILE A 327 4.18 10.77 -7.14
CA ILE A 327 4.45 12.08 -7.78
C ILE A 327 3.19 12.95 -7.89
N GLU A 328 1.98 12.38 -7.98
CA GLU A 328 0.73 13.15 -8.04
C GLU A 328 0.27 13.62 -6.64
N ASP A 329 0.36 12.78 -5.61
CA ASP A 329 -0.12 13.12 -4.26
C ASP A 329 0.77 14.13 -3.52
N PHE A 330 2.04 14.28 -3.91
CA PHE A 330 2.98 15.26 -3.33
C PHE A 330 2.69 16.72 -3.72
N MET A 331 1.73 16.97 -4.63
CA MET A 331 1.42 18.29 -5.18
C MET A 331 0.41 19.11 -4.36
N ILE A 332 -0.13 18.58 -3.24
CA ILE A 332 -1.30 19.15 -2.54
C ILE A 332 -0.96 20.00 -1.30
N THR A 333 0.23 19.88 -0.70
CA THR A 333 0.63 20.73 0.44
C THR A 333 1.42 21.95 -0.04
N GLY A 334 0.86 23.16 0.11
CA GLY A 334 1.28 24.44 -0.47
C GLY A 334 2.67 25.01 -0.12
N SER A 335 3.69 24.18 0.00
CA SER A 335 5.09 24.55 -0.24
C SER A 335 5.54 23.79 -1.50
N GLU A 336 5.73 24.50 -2.62
CA GLU A 336 6.22 23.91 -3.88
C GLU A 336 7.43 22.99 -3.59
N PRO A 337 7.33 21.66 -3.82
CA PRO A 337 8.39 20.76 -3.41
C PRO A 337 9.57 20.78 -4.39
N ALA A 338 10.74 20.63 -3.77
CA ALA A 338 12.09 20.44 -4.29
C ALA A 338 12.26 19.19 -5.20
N ILE A 339 11.43 19.02 -6.23
CA ILE A 339 11.73 18.10 -7.33
C ILE A 339 12.54 18.89 -8.36
N PRO A 340 13.72 18.42 -8.82
CA PRO A 340 14.40 19.02 -9.95
C PRO A 340 13.41 19.08 -11.11
N ARG A 341 13.01 20.30 -11.50
CA ARG A 341 11.97 20.49 -12.51
C ARG A 341 12.42 19.70 -13.73
N LEU A 342 11.63 18.73 -14.21
CA LEU A 342 12.02 17.81 -15.28
C LEU A 342 12.44 18.53 -16.58
N ASN A 343 12.10 19.83 -16.70
CA ASN A 343 12.48 20.70 -17.79
C ASN A 343 13.42 21.86 -17.37
N ASN A 344 14.14 21.76 -16.25
CA ASN A 344 15.15 22.74 -15.85
C ASN A 344 16.36 22.64 -16.77
N ILE A 345 16.41 23.48 -17.80
CA ILE A 345 17.53 23.51 -18.74
C ILE A 345 18.82 24.03 -18.12
N LEU A 346 18.77 24.61 -16.91
CA LEU A 346 19.93 25.10 -16.17
C LEU A 346 20.45 24.11 -15.11
N SER A 347 19.86 22.91 -14.99
CA SER A 347 20.44 21.89 -14.11
C SER A 347 21.86 21.55 -14.60
N HIS A 348 22.84 21.73 -13.71
CA HIS A 348 24.28 21.66 -14.00
C HIS A 348 24.79 22.62 -15.09
N ALA A 349 24.21 23.83 -15.18
CA ALA A 349 24.62 24.83 -16.17
C ALA A 349 26.11 25.16 -16.12
N ASP A 350 26.75 25.11 -14.94
CA ASP A 350 28.18 25.32 -14.75
C ASP A 350 29.06 24.31 -15.51
N LYS A 351 28.53 23.11 -15.79
CA LYS A 351 29.23 22.03 -16.51
C LYS A 351 28.88 21.99 -18.00
N ILE A 352 27.73 22.55 -18.37
CA ILE A 352 27.16 22.45 -19.73
C ILE A 352 27.40 23.74 -20.52
N TYR A 353 27.35 24.88 -19.86
CA TYR A 353 27.38 26.22 -20.43
C TYR A 353 28.53 27.04 -19.85
N THR A 354 28.79 28.21 -20.46
CA THR A 354 29.75 29.15 -19.88
C THR A 354 28.99 30.03 -18.88
N VAL A 355 29.24 29.81 -17.59
CA VAL A 355 28.68 30.63 -16.52
C VAL A 355 29.73 31.61 -16.00
N THR A 356 29.47 32.91 -16.14
CA THR A 356 30.34 33.99 -15.65
C THR A 356 29.66 34.70 -14.50
N VAL A 357 30.37 34.84 -13.37
CA VAL A 357 29.84 35.52 -12.17
C VAL A 357 30.82 36.59 -11.70
N SER A 358 30.33 37.81 -11.54
CA SER A 358 31.16 38.97 -11.14
C SER A 358 30.42 39.88 -10.16
N PRO A 359 30.99 40.18 -8.98
CA PRO A 359 32.20 39.58 -8.41
C PRO A 359 31.99 38.10 -8.03
N SER A 360 33.09 37.36 -7.83
CA SER A 360 33.02 35.97 -7.38
C SER A 360 32.39 35.85 -5.99
N PRO A 361 31.71 34.73 -5.67
CA PRO A 361 31.16 34.49 -4.33
C PRO A 361 32.25 34.54 -3.25
N VAL A 362 31.91 35.04 -2.06
CA VAL A 362 32.78 35.01 -0.87
C VAL A 362 32.84 33.61 -0.28
N THR A 363 31.70 32.89 -0.28
CA THR A 363 31.60 31.48 0.11
C THR A 363 30.70 30.71 -0.85
N GLY A 364 30.79 29.38 -0.83
CA GLY A 364 30.10 28.52 -1.79
C GLY A 364 30.79 28.53 -3.16
N THR A 365 30.18 27.87 -4.16
CA THR A 365 30.72 27.80 -5.52
C THR A 365 29.63 28.09 -6.55
N ILE A 366 30.02 28.43 -7.78
CA ILE A 366 29.07 28.63 -8.90
C ILE A 366 28.25 27.35 -9.15
N GLU A 367 28.86 26.17 -9.00
CA GLU A 367 28.21 24.86 -9.15
C GLU A 367 27.00 24.69 -8.22
N THR A 368 27.08 25.19 -6.97
CA THR A 368 26.00 25.06 -5.99
C THR A 368 24.72 25.82 -6.35
N MET A 369 24.77 26.73 -7.34
CA MET A 369 23.55 27.39 -7.84
C MET A 369 22.76 26.52 -8.84
N PHE A 370 23.33 25.40 -9.31
CA PHE A 370 22.78 24.60 -10.41
C PHE A 370 22.74 23.09 -10.11
N ASN A 371 23.09 22.66 -8.90
CA ASN A 371 23.19 21.23 -8.53
C ASN A 371 21.92 20.67 -7.85
N ASP A 372 20.81 21.42 -7.89
CA ASP A 372 19.53 21.08 -7.27
C ASP A 372 19.58 20.90 -5.73
N ASP A 373 20.64 21.37 -5.06
CA ASP A 373 20.73 21.42 -3.58
C ASP A 373 20.22 22.78 -3.05
N PHE A 374 19.05 22.77 -2.43
CA PHE A 374 18.40 23.98 -1.90
C PHE A 374 19.02 24.50 -0.59
N LEU A 375 19.90 23.73 0.06
CA LEU A 375 20.51 24.10 1.33
C LEU A 375 21.89 24.74 1.14
N ASP A 376 22.64 24.29 0.13
CA ASP A 376 23.91 24.89 -0.25
C ASP A 376 23.75 26.00 -1.29
N GLY A 377 24.73 26.90 -1.45
CA GLY A 377 24.60 28.00 -2.40
C GLY A 377 25.77 28.98 -2.38
N ALA A 378 25.89 29.75 -3.46
CA ALA A 378 26.87 30.82 -3.59
C ALA A 378 26.45 32.05 -2.76
N THR A 379 27.37 32.60 -1.98
CA THR A 379 27.10 33.72 -1.07
C THR A 379 27.95 34.94 -1.39
N TRP A 380 27.34 36.13 -1.32
CA TRP A 380 28.01 37.43 -1.37
C TRP A 380 27.62 38.24 -0.14
N ASP A 381 28.59 38.78 0.59
CA ASP A 381 28.34 39.65 1.74
C ASP A 381 28.56 41.13 1.36
N THR A 382 28.62 42.04 2.33
CA THR A 382 28.85 43.47 2.09
C THR A 382 30.29 43.83 1.71
N SER A 383 31.23 42.87 1.68
CA SER A 383 32.62 43.11 1.29
C SER A 383 32.83 43.15 -0.23
N VAL A 384 31.87 42.64 -1.02
CA VAL A 384 31.96 42.65 -2.48
C VAL A 384 31.39 43.94 -3.08
N THR A 385 31.81 44.26 -4.31
CA THR A 385 31.23 45.39 -5.06
C THR A 385 29.95 44.96 -5.76
N TYR A 386 28.83 45.61 -5.42
CA TYR A 386 27.53 45.40 -6.09
C TYR A 386 27.38 46.32 -7.32
N PRO A 387 26.60 45.92 -8.34
CA PRO A 387 25.77 44.71 -8.38
C PRO A 387 26.56 43.43 -8.71
N VAL A 388 26.09 42.31 -8.17
CA VAL A 388 26.50 40.97 -8.62
C VAL A 388 25.78 40.66 -9.93
N THR A 389 26.53 40.23 -10.94
CA THR A 389 26.01 39.79 -12.24
C THR A 389 26.34 38.32 -12.47
N ILE A 390 25.32 37.53 -12.79
CA ILE A 390 25.41 36.12 -13.16
C ILE A 390 24.97 36.01 -14.62
N GLU A 391 25.88 35.67 -15.52
CA GLU A 391 25.60 35.46 -16.95
C GLU A 391 25.76 33.98 -17.30
N ILE A 392 24.72 33.38 -17.89
CA ILE A 392 24.74 32.03 -18.46
C ILE A 392 24.70 32.15 -19.97
N ASP A 393 25.78 31.76 -20.63
CA ASP A 393 25.94 31.79 -22.08
C ASP A 393 25.80 30.38 -22.66
N PHE A 394 24.74 30.16 -23.46
CA PHE A 394 24.47 28.87 -24.08
C PHE A 394 25.44 28.57 -25.25
N GLY A 395 26.20 29.56 -25.70
CA GLY A 395 27.20 29.46 -26.77
C GLY A 395 26.61 29.32 -28.17
N ASP A 396 27.46 29.48 -29.18
CA ASP A 396 27.05 29.53 -30.60
C ASP A 396 26.47 28.21 -31.16
N LYS A 397 26.60 27.11 -30.40
CA LYS A 397 26.23 25.76 -30.82
C LYS A 397 24.97 25.22 -30.13
N ALA A 398 24.41 25.94 -29.17
CA ALA A 398 23.19 25.51 -28.51
C ALA A 398 21.97 25.73 -29.43
N PRO A 399 21.00 24.80 -29.42
CA PRO A 399 19.73 25.00 -30.10
C PRO A 399 19.04 26.25 -29.52
N ILE A 400 18.39 27.03 -30.39
CA ILE A 400 17.51 28.15 -30.01
C ILE A 400 16.65 27.75 -28.80
N HIS A 401 16.91 28.37 -27.65
CA HIS A 401 16.13 28.10 -26.44
C HIS A 401 14.83 28.89 -26.47
N ARG A 402 13.73 28.19 -26.17
CA ARG A 402 12.43 28.79 -25.86
C ARG A 402 12.21 28.64 -24.36
N ILE A 403 12.14 29.75 -23.65
CA ILE A 403 12.08 29.77 -22.18
C ILE A 403 10.72 30.33 -21.75
N SER A 404 10.00 29.58 -20.92
CA SER A 404 8.72 30.00 -20.36
C SER A 404 8.82 30.55 -18.94
N LYS A 405 9.84 30.11 -18.18
CA LYS A 405 10.10 30.60 -16.82
C LYS A 405 11.58 30.68 -16.54
N ILE A 406 11.97 31.66 -15.72
CA ILE A 406 13.30 31.78 -15.13
C ILE A 406 13.10 32.14 -13.67
N GLY A 407 13.78 31.44 -12.76
CA GLY A 407 13.68 31.73 -11.33
C GLY A 407 15.00 31.62 -10.61
N ILE A 408 15.06 32.32 -9.47
CA ILE A 408 16.16 32.32 -8.52
C ILE A 408 15.62 32.11 -7.10
N TYR A 409 16.28 31.24 -6.34
CA TYR A 409 15.93 30.92 -4.95
C TYR A 409 17.00 31.38 -3.96
N PHE A 410 16.54 32.04 -2.90
CA PHE A 410 17.32 32.56 -1.78
C PHE A 410 16.94 31.81 -0.49
N PRO A 411 17.79 30.94 0.06
CA PRO A 411 17.47 30.22 1.29
C PRO A 411 17.50 31.15 2.52
N SER A 412 16.70 30.81 3.53
CA SER A 412 16.75 31.40 4.88
C SER A 412 16.70 32.93 4.95
N LYS A 413 15.96 33.60 4.06
CA LYS A 413 15.82 35.08 4.01
C LYS A 413 17.12 35.80 3.62
N ARG A 414 18.01 35.19 2.86
CA ARG A 414 19.24 35.82 2.33
C ARG A 414 19.05 36.34 0.91
N TYR A 415 17.97 37.09 0.69
CA TYR A 415 17.57 37.57 -0.62
C TYR A 415 18.27 38.88 -1.00
N ALA A 416 18.44 39.11 -2.30
CA ALA A 416 18.88 40.41 -2.80
C ALA A 416 17.75 41.44 -2.65
N GLY A 417 18.07 42.69 -2.31
CA GLY A 417 17.07 43.77 -2.25
C GLY A 417 16.56 44.20 -3.62
N TYR A 418 17.34 43.94 -4.67
CA TYR A 418 16.95 44.15 -6.06
C TYR A 418 17.36 42.94 -6.90
N VAL A 419 16.45 42.47 -7.76
CA VAL A 419 16.66 41.36 -8.69
C VAL A 419 16.18 41.76 -10.07
N LYS A 420 17.05 41.65 -11.07
CA LYS A 420 16.69 41.83 -12.48
C LYS A 420 17.06 40.59 -13.30
N ILE A 421 16.12 40.08 -14.08
CA ILE A 421 16.27 38.95 -14.99
C ILE A 421 16.17 39.46 -16.43
N GLU A 422 17.23 39.25 -17.20
CA GLU A 422 17.35 39.66 -18.59
C GLU A 422 17.73 38.45 -19.46
N VAL A 423 17.35 38.49 -20.73
CA VAL A 423 17.73 37.50 -21.74
C VAL A 423 18.33 38.18 -22.97
N TYR A 424 19.35 37.57 -23.56
CA TYR A 424 19.91 38.03 -24.83
C TYR A 424 19.22 37.29 -25.97
N LYS A 425 18.54 38.05 -26.82
CA LYS A 425 17.88 37.53 -28.02
C LYS A 425 18.84 37.46 -29.20
N THR A 426 19.10 36.27 -29.70
CA THR A 426 20.06 36.05 -30.81
C THR A 426 19.53 36.51 -32.16
N ASP A 427 18.20 36.57 -32.34
CA ASP A 427 17.56 37.03 -33.58
C ASP A 427 17.60 38.55 -33.72
N THR A 428 17.47 39.29 -32.63
CA THR A 428 17.54 40.76 -32.63
C THR A 428 18.89 41.31 -32.17
N ALA A 429 19.76 40.45 -31.63
CA ALA A 429 21.04 40.82 -31.03
C ALA A 429 20.92 41.84 -29.88
N THR A 430 19.82 41.80 -29.13
CA THR A 430 19.52 42.75 -28.03
C THR A 430 19.24 42.02 -26.71
N TRP A 431 19.54 42.68 -25.60
CA TRP A 431 19.05 42.28 -24.28
C TRP A 431 17.59 42.72 -24.12
N GLU A 432 16.77 41.84 -23.55
CA GLU A 432 15.38 42.09 -23.16
C GLU A 432 15.25 41.86 -21.65
N THR A 433 14.71 42.84 -20.93
CA THR A 433 14.37 42.70 -19.50
C THR A 433 13.06 41.95 -19.38
N LEU A 434 13.09 40.82 -18.68
CA LEU A 434 11.90 40.00 -18.45
C LEU A 434 11.21 40.33 -17.13
N LEU A 435 12.01 40.57 -16.09
CA LEU A 435 11.52 40.90 -14.75
C LEU A 435 12.52 41.81 -14.05
N GLU A 436 11.99 42.79 -13.33
CA GLU A 436 12.74 43.68 -12.46
C GLU A 436 11.95 43.87 -11.16
N VAL A 437 12.57 43.52 -10.03
CA VAL A 437 11.97 43.60 -8.70
C VAL A 437 12.86 44.46 -7.82
N SER A 438 12.35 45.61 -7.41
CA SER A 438 12.93 46.45 -6.37
C SER A 438 12.33 46.10 -5.01
N ASP A 439 13.07 46.39 -3.93
CA ASP A 439 12.66 46.13 -2.55
C ASP A 439 12.21 44.68 -2.29
N ASN A 440 12.88 43.72 -2.94
CA ASN A 440 12.55 42.31 -2.83
C ASN A 440 12.71 41.82 -1.38
N THR A 441 11.66 41.18 -0.87
CA THR A 441 11.61 40.53 0.45
C THR A 441 11.28 39.04 0.37
N GLU A 442 11.17 38.52 -0.86
CA GLU A 442 10.77 37.15 -1.12
C GLU A 442 11.96 36.20 -1.27
N TYR A 443 11.75 34.94 -0.88
CA TYR A 443 12.74 33.86 -1.05
C TYR A 443 12.88 33.42 -2.50
N ASN A 444 11.89 33.69 -3.34
CA ASN A 444 11.86 33.28 -4.73
C ASN A 444 11.52 34.49 -5.59
N VAL A 445 12.34 34.74 -6.61
CA VAL A 445 12.01 35.70 -7.67
C VAL A 445 11.88 34.94 -8.97
N ILE A 446 10.68 34.97 -9.55
CA ILE A 446 10.32 34.14 -10.69
C ILE A 446 9.73 35.03 -11.76
N TRP A 447 10.36 35.04 -12.93
CA TRP A 447 9.69 35.46 -14.15
C TRP A 447 8.93 34.26 -14.73
N ALA A 448 7.64 34.42 -14.95
CA ALA A 448 6.79 33.47 -15.66
C ALA A 448 6.04 34.23 -16.75
N GLY A 449 6.47 34.06 -18.01
CA GLY A 449 5.82 34.73 -19.12
C GLY A 449 4.49 34.05 -19.49
N ASP A 450 3.49 34.85 -19.86
CA ASP A 450 2.26 34.35 -20.49
C ASP A 450 2.54 33.62 -21.81
N THR A 451 3.64 34.01 -22.46
CA THR A 451 4.21 33.36 -23.64
C THR A 451 5.69 33.10 -23.43
N TYR A 452 6.25 32.16 -24.17
CA TYR A 452 7.68 31.86 -24.10
C TYR A 452 8.51 32.91 -24.83
N VAL A 453 9.70 33.19 -24.32
CA VAL A 453 10.71 33.98 -25.04
C VAL A 453 11.51 33.01 -25.91
N SER A 454 11.50 33.24 -27.23
CA SER A 454 12.29 32.49 -28.20
C SER A 454 13.63 33.14 -28.48
N ASN A 455 14.54 32.38 -29.11
CA ASN A 455 15.86 32.87 -29.54
C ASN A 455 16.74 33.33 -28.38
N VAL A 456 16.60 32.70 -27.21
CA VAL A 456 17.44 33.03 -26.05
C VAL A 456 18.82 32.41 -26.22
N GLY A 457 19.84 33.26 -26.35
CA GLY A 457 21.25 32.85 -26.39
C GLY A 457 21.97 33.00 -25.06
N LYS A 458 21.51 33.92 -24.21
CA LYS A 458 22.06 34.12 -22.86
C LYS A 458 20.97 34.50 -21.85
N ILE A 459 21.23 34.20 -20.59
CA ILE A 459 20.48 34.72 -19.44
C ILE A 459 21.42 35.57 -18.60
N ARG A 460 20.94 36.71 -18.10
CA ARG A 460 21.66 37.55 -17.14
C ARG A 460 20.77 37.82 -15.93
N ILE A 461 21.31 37.60 -14.74
CA ILE A 461 20.67 37.95 -13.47
C ILE A 461 21.55 38.99 -12.78
N THR A 462 20.94 40.12 -12.41
CA THR A 462 21.60 41.21 -11.67
C THR A 462 21.03 41.28 -10.26
N LEU A 463 21.89 41.23 -9.25
CA LEU A 463 21.54 41.30 -7.83
C LEU A 463 22.25 42.50 -7.20
N ASP A 464 21.50 43.42 -6.58
CA ASP A 464 22.10 44.53 -5.85
C ASP A 464 22.33 44.18 -4.37
N THR A 465 22.75 45.15 -3.56
CA THR A 465 23.06 45.00 -2.13
C THR A 465 22.00 44.21 -1.33
N PRO A 466 22.39 43.52 -0.24
CA PRO A 466 21.49 42.78 0.66
C PRO A 466 20.65 43.71 1.57
N SER A 467 20.34 44.93 1.11
CA SER A 467 19.80 46.04 1.92
C SER A 467 18.49 45.73 2.65
N ALA A 468 17.73 44.74 2.18
CA ALA A 468 16.42 44.38 2.71
C ALA A 468 16.42 43.11 3.60
N ASN A 469 17.58 42.47 3.86
CA ASN A 469 17.63 41.17 4.51
C ASN A 469 18.44 41.16 5.84
N PRO A 470 18.09 40.31 6.83
CA PRO A 470 18.63 40.39 8.19
C PRO A 470 20.07 39.87 8.35
N TYR A 471 20.68 39.32 7.31
CA TYR A 471 21.99 38.68 7.37
C TYR A 471 23.12 39.49 6.73
N ASN A 472 22.81 40.63 6.08
CA ASN A 472 23.78 41.43 5.32
C ASN A 472 24.54 40.61 4.26
N GLU A 473 23.93 39.55 3.74
CA GLU A 473 24.50 38.69 2.70
C GLU A 473 23.39 38.18 1.77
N ILE A 474 23.74 37.93 0.52
CA ILE A 474 22.88 37.30 -0.49
C ILE A 474 23.36 35.87 -0.66
N LYS A 475 22.47 34.90 -0.56
CA LYS A 475 22.78 33.49 -0.85
C LYS A 475 21.86 33.00 -1.96
N VAL A 476 22.44 32.42 -3.01
CA VAL A 476 21.70 31.84 -4.14
C VAL A 476 21.92 30.34 -4.16
N SER A 477 20.83 29.58 -3.95
CA SER A 477 20.87 28.11 -3.89
C SER A 477 20.32 27.43 -5.14
N LEU A 478 19.52 28.13 -5.93
CA LEU A 478 19.03 27.59 -7.19
C LEU A 478 18.79 28.69 -8.20
N ILE A 479 19.31 28.50 -9.41
CA ILE A 479 18.89 29.20 -10.62
C ILE A 479 18.34 28.15 -11.58
N TYR A 480 17.12 28.39 -12.08
CA TYR A 480 16.47 27.47 -13.00
C TYR A 480 15.82 28.20 -14.17
N ALA A 481 15.71 27.52 -15.30
CA ALA A 481 14.89 27.98 -16.43
C ALA A 481 14.10 26.81 -17.01
N GLU A 482 12.83 27.02 -17.29
CA GLU A 482 11.96 26.02 -17.92
C GLU A 482 11.88 26.26 -19.43
N SER A 483 12.11 25.21 -20.22
CA SER A 483 11.81 25.30 -21.65
C SER A 483 10.32 25.12 -21.92
N SER A 484 9.78 25.93 -22.84
CA SER A 484 8.38 25.84 -23.28
C SER A 484 8.11 24.67 -24.22
N HIS A 485 9.15 23.98 -24.68
CA HIS A 485 8.97 22.63 -25.20
C HIS A 485 8.68 21.76 -23.97
N GLY A 486 7.39 21.67 -23.62
CA GLY A 486 6.93 20.51 -22.87
C GLY A 486 7.53 19.28 -23.56
N LEU A 487 7.92 18.27 -22.78
CA LEU A 487 8.31 16.99 -23.31
C LEU A 487 7.09 16.39 -24.04
N VAL A 488 6.83 16.87 -25.26
CA VAL A 488 5.74 16.36 -26.08
C VAL A 488 6.31 15.12 -26.75
N LEU A 489 6.00 13.98 -26.14
CA LEU A 489 6.18 12.65 -26.71
C LEU A 489 5.24 12.53 -27.92
N TYR A 490 5.57 13.17 -29.05
CA TYR A 490 4.93 12.86 -30.32
C TYR A 490 5.48 11.51 -30.79
N GLY A 491 4.65 10.48 -30.66
CA GLY A 491 4.91 9.12 -31.13
C GLY A 491 5.16 9.09 -32.64
N GLY A 492 6.43 9.14 -33.02
CA GLY A 492 6.88 9.06 -34.41
C GLY A 492 8.31 9.54 -34.67
N GLY A 493 8.92 10.29 -33.75
CA GLY A 493 10.32 10.70 -33.86
C GLY A 493 11.26 9.74 -33.11
N HIS A 494 12.33 9.30 -33.76
CA HIS A 494 13.40 8.53 -33.12
C HIS A 494 13.92 9.25 -31.87
N LEU A 495 13.84 8.56 -30.74
CA LEU A 495 14.25 9.03 -29.43
C LEU A 495 15.78 9.16 -29.39
N HIS A 496 16.32 10.37 -29.61
CA HIS A 496 17.73 10.66 -29.32
C HIS A 496 17.90 11.02 -27.84
N LEU A 497 17.58 10.08 -26.93
CA LEU A 497 18.01 10.20 -25.54
C LEU A 497 19.50 9.86 -25.48
N ARG A 498 20.36 10.88 -25.61
CA ARG A 498 21.79 10.67 -25.39
C ARG A 498 22.08 10.25 -23.95
N ARG A 499 21.26 10.69 -22.97
CA ARG A 499 21.27 10.28 -21.55
C ARG A 499 19.90 10.52 -20.92
N LEU A 500 19.29 9.51 -20.30
CA LEU A 500 18.18 9.72 -19.36
C LEU A 500 18.74 9.64 -17.95
N MET A 501 18.87 10.80 -17.33
CA MET A 501 19.36 10.93 -15.96
C MET A 501 18.15 11.08 -15.03
N VAL A 502 18.10 10.33 -13.94
CA VAL A 502 17.18 10.58 -12.83
C VAL A 502 18.03 10.63 -11.56
N SER A 503 17.92 11.74 -10.83
CA SER A 503 18.71 11.99 -9.61
C SER A 503 20.22 11.85 -9.83
N GLY A 504 20.73 12.43 -10.92
CA GLY A 504 22.16 12.36 -11.28
C GLY A 504 22.67 10.98 -11.70
N SER A 505 21.81 9.96 -11.71
CA SER A 505 22.13 8.61 -12.16
C SER A 505 21.57 8.35 -13.55
N GLU A 506 22.41 7.86 -14.46
CA GLU A 506 21.98 7.47 -15.80
C GLU A 506 21.12 6.19 -15.69
N ILE A 507 19.79 6.34 -15.81
CA ILE A 507 18.84 5.21 -15.75
C ILE A 507 19.01 4.31 -16.97
N VAL A 508 19.38 4.91 -18.11
CA VAL A 508 19.49 4.25 -19.40
C VAL A 508 20.95 4.21 -19.80
N ASP A 509 21.75 3.39 -19.12
CA ASP A 509 23.05 2.97 -19.65
C ASP A 509 22.78 2.15 -20.93
N LEU A 510 23.37 2.58 -22.05
CA LEU A 510 23.26 1.89 -23.33
C LEU A 510 23.60 0.39 -23.21
N ASN A 511 24.50 0.03 -22.29
CA ASN A 511 24.87 -1.36 -22.01
C ASN A 511 23.77 -2.14 -21.28
N LYS A 512 22.97 -1.48 -20.41
CA LYS A 512 21.79 -2.10 -19.77
C LYS A 512 20.64 -2.27 -20.76
N VAL A 513 20.43 -1.32 -21.66
CA VAL A 513 19.42 -1.43 -22.73
C VAL A 513 19.78 -2.56 -23.69
N LEU A 514 21.05 -2.67 -24.09
CA LEU A 514 21.52 -3.78 -24.93
C LEU A 514 21.42 -5.13 -24.23
N LYS A 515 21.69 -5.21 -22.92
CA LYS A 515 21.47 -6.44 -22.13
C LYS A 515 19.99 -6.84 -22.09
N ASN A 516 19.09 -5.89 -21.88
CA ASN A 516 17.66 -6.16 -21.83
C ASN A 516 17.06 -6.47 -23.22
N LEU A 517 17.65 -5.96 -24.30
CA LEU A 517 17.31 -6.36 -25.69
C LEU A 517 17.88 -7.73 -26.08
N SER A 518 18.97 -8.18 -25.44
CA SER A 518 19.56 -9.50 -25.71
C SER A 518 18.86 -10.67 -25.02
N GLY A 519 17.85 -10.41 -24.20
CA GLY A 519 17.14 -11.40 -23.37
C GLY A 519 15.65 -11.57 -23.72
N PHE A 520 15.22 -11.28 -24.95
CA PHE A 520 13.85 -11.56 -25.35
C PHE A 520 13.65 -13.06 -25.61
N GLU A 521 12.90 -13.71 -24.72
CA GLU A 521 12.04 -14.85 -25.04
C GLU A 521 10.84 -14.33 -25.85
N CYS A 522 11.03 -13.97 -27.11
CA CYS A 522 9.92 -13.69 -28.02
C CYS A 522 10.00 -14.60 -29.24
N ASP A 523 8.84 -15.04 -29.72
CA ASP A 523 8.74 -15.76 -30.99
C ASP A 523 9.25 -14.86 -32.12
N LEU A 524 10.26 -15.32 -32.83
CA LEU A 524 10.68 -14.74 -34.10
C LEU A 524 9.64 -15.14 -35.15
N ILE A 525 8.60 -14.33 -35.31
CA ILE A 525 7.59 -14.51 -36.35
C ILE A 525 8.00 -13.64 -37.56
N PRO A 526 8.64 -14.19 -38.60
CA PRO A 526 8.91 -13.42 -39.81
C PRO A 526 7.58 -13.03 -40.45
N THR A 527 7.34 -11.73 -40.61
CA THR A 527 6.10 -11.18 -41.19
C THR A 527 6.02 -11.33 -42.71
N GLN A 528 7.12 -11.74 -43.36
CA GLN A 528 7.25 -11.93 -44.80
C GLN A 528 8.30 -13.00 -45.12
N ASP A 529 8.09 -13.70 -46.24
CA ASP A 529 8.98 -14.77 -46.71
C ASP A 529 10.34 -14.20 -47.16
N ALA A 530 11.43 -14.88 -46.81
CA ALA A 530 12.83 -14.53 -47.13
C ALA A 530 13.36 -13.13 -46.71
N VAL A 531 12.69 -12.39 -45.82
CA VAL A 531 13.08 -11.01 -45.47
C VAL A 531 14.22 -10.91 -44.44
N TYR A 532 14.36 -11.87 -43.53
CA TYR A 532 15.28 -11.73 -42.40
C TYR A 532 16.48 -12.69 -42.49
N ASN A 533 17.68 -12.13 -42.53
CA ASN A 533 18.90 -12.86 -42.25
C ASN A 533 19.11 -12.95 -40.73
N ILE A 534 18.79 -14.10 -40.14
CA ILE A 534 18.81 -14.34 -38.69
C ILE A 534 20.23 -14.50 -38.10
N GLY A 535 21.29 -14.24 -38.86
CA GLY A 535 22.65 -14.24 -38.29
C GLY A 535 23.77 -13.85 -39.25
N THR A 536 24.96 -13.71 -38.68
CA THR A 536 26.22 -13.70 -39.46
C THR A 536 26.75 -15.12 -39.55
N SER A 537 27.73 -15.40 -40.43
CA SER A 537 28.37 -16.73 -40.57
C SER A 537 28.99 -17.28 -39.27
N THR A 538 29.09 -16.45 -38.23
CA THR A 538 29.60 -16.80 -36.89
C THR A 538 28.51 -17.20 -35.89
N LYS A 539 27.24 -16.88 -36.16
CA LYS A 539 26.11 -17.30 -35.32
C LYS A 539 25.45 -18.52 -35.96
N ARG A 540 25.36 -19.62 -35.21
CA ARG A 540 24.74 -20.88 -35.65
C ARG A 540 23.53 -21.16 -34.79
N ILE A 541 22.42 -21.54 -35.41
CA ILE A 541 21.29 -22.15 -34.70
C ILE A 541 21.74 -23.56 -34.32
N LYS A 542 21.80 -23.83 -33.01
CA LYS A 542 22.28 -25.12 -32.49
C LYS A 542 21.23 -26.21 -32.71
N GLU A 543 19.97 -25.89 -32.47
CA GLU A 543 18.83 -26.83 -32.49
C GLU A 543 17.60 -26.13 -33.11
N ILE A 544 16.85 -26.87 -33.93
CA ILE A 544 15.58 -26.43 -34.53
C ILE A 544 14.53 -27.47 -34.12
N HIS A 545 13.47 -27.04 -33.43
CA HIS A 545 12.32 -27.87 -33.10
C HIS A 545 11.13 -27.40 -33.94
N THR A 546 10.72 -28.19 -34.91
CA THR A 546 9.56 -27.90 -35.77
C THR A 546 8.82 -29.18 -36.11
N THR A 547 7.50 -29.07 -36.29
CA THR A 547 6.63 -30.18 -36.68
C THR A 547 6.83 -30.57 -38.14
N GLU A 548 7.07 -29.56 -39.00
CA GLU A 548 7.35 -29.72 -40.42
C GLU A 548 8.50 -28.80 -40.82
N LEU A 549 9.41 -29.29 -41.66
CA LEU A 549 10.52 -28.52 -42.19
C LEU A 549 10.53 -28.66 -43.72
N PHE A 550 10.21 -27.58 -44.41
CA PHE A 550 10.39 -27.48 -45.85
C PHE A 550 11.73 -26.81 -46.13
N VAL A 551 12.59 -27.49 -46.89
CA VAL A 551 13.88 -26.97 -47.34
C VAL A 551 13.87 -26.92 -48.87
N GLU A 552 14.37 -25.83 -49.44
CA GLU A 552 14.67 -25.78 -50.87
C GLU A 552 16.00 -26.51 -51.15
N ASP A 553 17.00 -25.81 -51.66
CA ASP A 553 18.31 -26.37 -51.96
C ASP A 553 19.14 -26.57 -50.69
N LEU A 554 19.63 -27.79 -50.45
CA LEU A 554 20.60 -28.07 -49.39
C LEU A 554 22.01 -27.93 -49.94
N HIS A 555 22.76 -26.95 -49.43
CA HIS A 555 24.16 -26.72 -49.80
C HIS A 555 25.12 -27.24 -48.73
N PHE A 556 25.99 -28.17 -49.11
CA PHE A 556 26.98 -28.76 -48.21
C PHE A 556 28.31 -28.01 -48.29
N LYS A 557 29.06 -27.99 -47.17
CA LYS A 557 30.37 -27.32 -47.07
C LYS A 557 31.39 -27.83 -48.10
N ASN A 558 31.28 -29.09 -48.50
CA ASN A 558 32.12 -29.72 -49.53
C ASN A 558 31.66 -29.39 -50.97
N LYS A 559 30.80 -28.38 -51.16
CA LYS A 559 30.25 -27.90 -52.44
C LYS A 559 29.27 -28.86 -53.14
N TRP A 560 28.82 -29.91 -52.47
CA TRP A 560 27.69 -30.70 -52.96
C TRP A 560 26.38 -29.95 -52.75
N LYS A 561 25.37 -30.24 -53.56
CA LYS A 561 24.01 -29.70 -53.41
C LYS A 561 22.96 -30.79 -53.57
N ILE A 562 21.90 -30.79 -52.76
CA ILE A 562 20.66 -31.51 -53.05
C ILE A 562 19.64 -30.48 -53.49
N ILE A 563 19.05 -30.67 -54.67
CA ILE A 563 18.08 -29.73 -55.25
C ILE A 563 16.87 -30.49 -55.81
N GLU A 564 15.73 -29.80 -55.92
CA GLU A 564 14.57 -30.30 -56.67
C GLU A 564 14.71 -29.99 -58.17
N HIS A 565 14.77 -31.01 -59.02
CA HIS A 565 14.95 -30.87 -60.46
C HIS A 565 13.66 -31.23 -61.21
N ASN A 566 13.15 -30.29 -62.02
CA ASN A 566 11.87 -30.40 -62.76
C ASN A 566 11.63 -31.73 -63.48
N LYS A 567 12.67 -32.38 -64.01
CA LYS A 567 12.57 -33.67 -64.72
C LYS A 567 12.81 -34.92 -63.86
N TYR A 568 13.61 -34.81 -62.81
CA TYR A 568 14.18 -35.97 -62.11
C TYR A 568 13.81 -36.03 -60.63
N GLY A 569 13.02 -35.09 -60.12
CA GLY A 569 12.76 -34.96 -58.69
C GLY A 569 14.03 -34.53 -57.97
N ILE A 570 14.28 -35.08 -56.77
CA ILE A 570 15.45 -34.77 -55.98
C ILE A 570 16.72 -35.31 -56.66
N ILE A 571 17.71 -34.43 -56.88
CA ILE A 571 19.03 -34.81 -57.43
C ILE A 571 20.15 -34.31 -56.53
N LEU A 572 21.27 -35.02 -56.59
CA LEU A 572 22.53 -34.63 -55.98
C LEU A 572 23.42 -33.99 -57.06
N ILE A 573 23.98 -32.82 -56.79
CA ILE A 573 24.92 -32.12 -57.67
C ILE A 573 26.29 -32.11 -57.02
N SER A 574 27.30 -32.61 -57.75
CA SER A 574 28.69 -32.61 -57.30
C SER A 574 29.34 -31.23 -57.45
N PRO A 575 30.51 -30.99 -56.82
CA PRO A 575 31.24 -29.73 -56.93
C PRO A 575 31.60 -29.29 -58.35
N ASP A 576 31.74 -30.25 -59.28
CA ASP A 576 31.99 -30.03 -60.72
C ASP A 576 30.71 -29.89 -61.57
N GLY A 577 29.53 -29.86 -60.93
CA GLY A 577 28.24 -29.62 -61.58
C GLY A 577 27.59 -30.86 -62.20
N LYS A 578 28.14 -32.06 -62.02
CA LYS A 578 27.49 -33.30 -62.48
C LYS A 578 26.26 -33.60 -61.62
N LYS A 579 25.22 -34.10 -62.27
CA LYS A 579 23.92 -34.40 -61.66
C LYS A 579 23.74 -35.90 -61.49
N TYR A 580 23.36 -36.32 -60.29
CA TYR A 580 23.12 -37.70 -59.93
C TYR A 580 21.68 -37.83 -59.44
N LYS A 581 20.93 -38.78 -59.99
CA LYS A 581 19.62 -39.16 -59.46
C LYS A 581 19.81 -40.15 -58.31
N PHE A 582 18.99 -40.04 -57.28
CA PHE A 582 18.92 -41.09 -56.27
C PHE A 582 18.22 -42.32 -56.86
N LYS A 583 18.82 -43.49 -56.70
CA LYS A 583 18.16 -44.78 -56.91
C LYS A 583 17.89 -45.34 -55.53
N LEU A 584 16.63 -45.32 -55.11
CA LEU A 584 16.22 -45.91 -53.85
C LEU A 584 16.28 -47.43 -54.00
N GLU A 585 16.88 -48.08 -53.03
CA GLU A 585 16.86 -49.53 -52.86
C GLU A 585 16.22 -49.79 -51.51
N GLU A 586 15.27 -50.71 -51.47
CA GLU A 586 14.62 -51.13 -50.23
C GLU A 586 15.64 -51.90 -49.39
N VAL A 587 15.98 -51.35 -48.23
CA VAL A 587 16.81 -52.02 -47.25
C VAL A 587 15.87 -52.68 -46.25
N ASN A 588 15.78 -54.01 -46.29
CA ASN A 588 15.07 -54.79 -45.27
C ASN A 588 15.98 -54.94 -44.06
N GLU A 589 15.77 -54.14 -43.02
CA GLU A 589 16.37 -54.34 -41.69
C GLU A 589 15.55 -55.27 -40.81
#